data_AF-A0A6A3G4L4-F1
#
_entry.id   AF-A0A6A3G4L4-F1
#
_cell.length_a   1.000
_cell.length_b   1.000
_cell.length_c   1.000
_cell.angle_alpha   90.00
_cell.angle_beta   90.00
_cell.angle_gamma   90.00
#
_symmetry.space_group_name_H-M   'P 1'
#
loop_
_entity.id
_entity.type
_entity.pdbx_description
1 polymer ?
#
loop_
_entity_poly.entity_id
_entity_poly.type
_entity_poly.pdbx_seq_one_letter_code
_entity_poly.pdbx_strand_id
1 'polypeptide(L)'
;MAADDEAEVVDALVKSYEKAAVLQLPDAIRVLASIFNEVTANDIRQKSGRTHGNAGELLPVGVADMLAAMEPLHASDVFLDIGAGIGNVLAQVALTTTVRRCIGVEVRAELCSLDIRQIR
;
A
#
# COMPACT_ATOMS: atom_id res chain seq x y z
N MET A 1 -32.51 -8.37 29.91
CA MET A 1 -32.98 -8.42 28.50
C MET A 1 -32.56 -7.19 27.69
N ALA A 2 -32.12 -6.07 28.29
CA ALA A 2 -31.67 -4.89 27.54
C ALA A 2 -30.13 -4.79 27.34
N ALA A 3 -29.33 -5.60 28.04
CA ALA A 3 -27.87 -5.56 27.97
C ALA A 3 -27.29 -6.36 26.79
N ASP A 4 -28.01 -7.39 26.32
CA ASP A 4 -27.59 -8.20 25.17
C ASP A 4 -27.77 -7.42 23.85
N ASP A 5 -28.80 -6.57 23.75
CA ASP A 5 -29.04 -5.69 22.59
C ASP A 5 -27.95 -4.62 22.42
N GLU A 6 -27.44 -4.04 23.53
CA GLU A 6 -26.34 -3.06 23.44
C GLU A 6 -25.03 -3.70 22.99
N ALA A 7 -24.72 -4.91 23.47
CA ALA A 7 -23.51 -5.62 23.07
C ALA A 7 -23.54 -6.00 21.58
N GLU A 8 -24.70 -6.40 21.07
CA GLU A 8 -24.89 -6.74 19.67
C GLU A 8 -24.82 -5.49 18.76
N VAL A 9 -25.36 -4.35 19.21
CA VAL A 9 -25.24 -3.07 18.50
C VAL A 9 -23.80 -2.59 18.48
N VAL A 10 -23.07 -2.70 19.60
CA VAL A 10 -21.65 -2.32 19.65
C VAL A 10 -20.79 -3.24 18.78
N ASP A 11 -21.06 -4.55 18.76
CA ASP A 11 -20.37 -5.50 17.87
C ASP A 11 -20.67 -5.22 16.39
N ALA A 12 -21.93 -4.91 16.04
CA ALA A 12 -22.30 -4.50 14.69
C ALA A 12 -21.66 -3.16 14.30
N LEU A 13 -21.58 -2.21 15.23
CA LEU A 13 -20.94 -0.91 15.03
C LEU A 13 -19.43 -1.08 14.83
N VAL A 14 -18.76 -1.85 15.70
CA VAL A 14 -17.34 -2.21 15.58
C VAL A 14 -17.07 -2.92 14.26
N LYS A 15 -17.89 -3.90 13.86
CA LYS A 15 -17.77 -4.57 12.54
C LYS A 15 -17.99 -3.63 11.36
N SER A 16 -18.85 -2.61 11.51
CA SER A 16 -19.05 -1.59 10.47
C SER A 16 -17.87 -0.63 10.35
N TYR A 17 -17.16 -0.35 11.46
CA TYR A 17 -15.91 0.42 11.48
C TYR A 17 -14.69 -0.41 11.05
N GLU A 18 -14.66 -1.71 11.33
CA GLU A 18 -13.63 -2.64 10.83
C GLU A 18 -13.71 -2.84 9.32
N LYS A 19 -14.89 -2.61 8.73
CA LYS A 19 -15.09 -2.60 7.29
C LYS A 19 -14.84 -1.20 6.72
N ALA A 20 -13.67 -0.63 6.97
CA ALA A 20 -13.17 0.43 6.11
C ALA A 20 -13.10 -0.16 4.69
N ALA A 21 -14.07 0.19 3.85
CA ALA A 21 -14.13 -0.33 2.49
C ALA A 21 -12.82 0.06 1.79
N VAL A 22 -12.12 -0.94 1.25
CA VAL A 22 -10.94 -0.71 0.43
C VAL A 22 -11.30 0.18 -0.75
N LEU A 23 -10.40 1.07 -1.12
CA LEU A 23 -10.60 1.95 -2.25
C LEU A 23 -10.69 1.13 -3.54
N GLN A 24 -11.59 1.55 -4.43
CA GLN A 24 -11.60 1.04 -5.78
C GLN A 24 -10.37 1.58 -6.53
N LEU A 25 -9.89 0.82 -7.51
CA LEU A 25 -8.64 1.15 -8.21
C LEU A 25 -8.56 2.60 -8.73
N PRO A 26 -9.60 3.18 -9.37
CA PRO A 26 -9.54 4.57 -9.82
C PRO A 26 -9.32 5.58 -8.69
N ASP A 27 -9.91 5.36 -7.53
CA ASP A 27 -9.77 6.24 -6.37
C ASP A 27 -8.40 6.06 -5.71
N ALA A 28 -7.93 4.81 -5.61
CA ALA A 28 -6.57 4.50 -5.14
C ALA A 28 -5.51 5.17 -6.03
N ILE A 29 -5.66 5.13 -7.36
CA ILE A 29 -4.75 5.80 -8.30
C ILE A 29 -4.69 7.31 -8.03
N ARG A 30 -5.84 7.95 -7.77
CA ARG A 30 -5.89 9.39 -7.45
C ARG A 30 -5.18 9.70 -6.14
N VAL A 31 -5.39 8.87 -5.12
CA VAL A 31 -4.71 9.01 -3.82
C VAL A 31 -3.21 8.81 -3.97
N LEU A 32 -2.77 7.77 -4.69
CA LEU A 32 -1.35 7.53 -4.97
C LEU A 32 -0.71 8.70 -5.72
N ALA A 33 -1.38 9.22 -6.75
CA ALA A 33 -0.90 10.39 -7.47
C ALA A 33 -0.76 11.61 -6.57
N SER A 34 -1.65 11.77 -5.58
CA SER A 34 -1.55 12.84 -4.58
C SER A 34 -0.43 12.62 -3.58
N ILE A 35 -0.23 11.39 -3.09
CA ILE A 35 0.81 11.02 -2.12
C ILE A 35 2.20 11.23 -2.72
N PHE A 36 2.39 10.88 -3.99
CA PHE A 36 3.72 10.90 -4.62
C PHE A 36 3.93 12.06 -5.61
N ASN A 37 3.08 13.09 -5.59
CA ASN A 37 3.12 14.19 -6.58
C ASN A 37 4.44 14.99 -6.58
N GLU A 38 5.13 15.08 -5.45
CA GLU A 38 6.38 15.80 -5.28
C GLU A 38 7.62 14.96 -5.65
N VAL A 39 7.46 13.66 -5.85
CA VAL A 39 8.57 12.76 -6.17
C VAL A 39 8.89 12.84 -7.67
N THR A 40 10.13 13.19 -7.99
CA THR A 40 10.60 13.27 -9.37
C THR A 40 11.45 12.08 -9.76
N ALA A 41 11.61 11.84 -11.06
CA ALA A 41 12.55 10.85 -11.56
C ALA A 41 14.00 11.07 -11.07
N ASN A 42 14.40 12.31 -10.78
CA ASN A 42 15.74 12.61 -10.29
C ASN A 42 15.94 12.17 -8.83
N ASP A 43 14.88 12.16 -8.04
CA ASP A 43 14.92 11.67 -6.65
C ASP A 43 15.11 10.15 -6.58
N ILE A 44 14.70 9.45 -7.66
CA ILE A 44 14.62 7.99 -7.70
C ILE A 44 15.79 7.34 -8.46
N ARG A 45 16.18 7.94 -9.59
CA ARG A 45 17.16 7.33 -10.51
C ARG A 45 18.52 7.16 -9.85
N GLN A 46 19.03 5.94 -9.91
CA GLN A 46 20.41 5.68 -9.54
C GLN A 46 21.40 6.29 -10.54
N LYS A 47 22.66 6.45 -10.11
CA LYS A 47 23.76 6.82 -11.00
C LYS A 47 24.00 5.74 -12.06
N SER A 48 24.28 6.17 -13.29
CA SER A 48 24.59 5.27 -14.41
C SER A 48 25.80 4.37 -14.11
N GLY A 49 25.80 3.15 -14.68
CA GLY A 49 26.89 2.18 -14.52
C GLY A 49 26.84 1.34 -13.24
N ARG A 50 25.77 1.43 -12.44
CA ARG A 50 25.52 0.56 -11.29
C ARG A 50 24.69 -0.66 -11.70
N THR A 51 25.04 -1.82 -11.17
CA THR A 51 24.34 -3.10 -11.42
C THR A 51 23.32 -3.45 -10.35
N HIS A 52 23.30 -2.70 -9.23
CA HIS A 52 22.43 -2.89 -8.08
C HIS A 52 21.89 -1.54 -7.60
N GLY A 53 20.76 -1.53 -6.89
CA GLY A 53 20.09 -0.29 -6.47
C GLY A 53 19.28 0.39 -7.57
N ASN A 54 19.02 -0.34 -8.67
CA ASN A 54 18.12 0.13 -9.71
C ASN A 54 16.75 0.41 -9.10
N ALA A 55 16.16 1.55 -9.45
CA ALA A 55 14.74 1.78 -9.18
C ALA A 55 13.97 1.64 -10.50
N GLY A 56 13.14 0.61 -10.55
CA GLY A 56 12.10 0.45 -11.57
C GLY A 56 10.74 0.89 -11.00
N GLU A 57 9.74 0.99 -11.85
CA GLU A 57 8.39 1.37 -11.44
C GLU A 57 7.39 0.32 -11.93
N LEU A 58 6.53 -0.14 -11.03
CA LEU A 58 5.26 -0.78 -11.38
C LEU A 58 4.18 0.29 -11.37
N LEU A 59 3.58 0.52 -12.54
CA LEU A 59 2.45 1.42 -12.66
C LEU A 59 1.26 0.87 -11.86
N PRO A 60 0.34 1.73 -11.36
CA PRO A 60 -0.77 1.26 -10.55
C PRO A 60 -1.64 0.18 -11.20
N VAL A 61 -1.83 0.25 -12.52
CA VAL A 61 -2.55 -0.80 -13.27
C VAL A 61 -1.77 -2.13 -13.26
N GLY A 62 -0.45 -2.08 -13.39
CA GLY A 62 0.39 -3.27 -13.30
C GLY A 62 0.37 -3.92 -11.91
N VAL A 63 0.27 -3.12 -10.85
CA VAL A 63 0.07 -3.64 -9.48
C VAL A 63 -1.30 -4.31 -9.35
N ALA A 64 -2.34 -3.72 -9.94
CA ALA A 64 -3.69 -4.32 -9.95
C ALA A 64 -3.72 -5.64 -10.72
N ASP A 65 -3.07 -5.70 -11.88
CA ASP A 65 -2.96 -6.92 -12.69
C ASP A 65 -2.20 -8.02 -11.94
N MET A 66 -1.11 -7.66 -11.25
CA MET A 66 -0.37 -8.58 -10.38
C MET A 66 -1.27 -9.16 -9.29
N LEU A 67 -2.03 -8.31 -8.58
CA LEU A 67 -2.95 -8.75 -7.52
C LEU A 67 -4.07 -9.64 -8.06
N ALA A 68 -4.59 -9.35 -9.26
CA ALA A 68 -5.62 -10.14 -9.91
C ALA A 68 -5.12 -11.52 -10.38
N ALA A 69 -3.82 -11.65 -10.64
CA ALA A 69 -3.19 -12.92 -11.02
C ALA A 69 -2.86 -13.82 -9.82
N MET A 70 -2.90 -13.28 -8.59
CA MET A 70 -2.68 -14.04 -7.35
C MET A 70 -3.97 -14.70 -6.87
N GLU A 71 -3.85 -15.67 -5.95
CA GLU A 71 -5.00 -16.11 -5.17
C GLU A 71 -5.57 -14.93 -4.36
N PRO A 72 -6.89 -14.89 -4.10
CA PRO A 72 -7.51 -13.80 -3.36
C PRO A 72 -6.80 -13.55 -2.02
N LEU A 73 -6.36 -12.31 -1.81
CA LEU A 73 -5.75 -11.92 -0.54
C LEU A 73 -6.81 -11.74 0.56
N HIS A 74 -6.45 -12.14 1.77
CA HIS A 74 -7.32 -12.18 2.94
C HIS A 74 -6.77 -11.31 4.09
N ALA A 75 -7.65 -11.00 5.05
CA ALA A 75 -7.32 -10.20 6.22
C ALA A 75 -6.34 -10.87 7.21
N SER A 76 -6.02 -12.14 7.02
CA SER A 76 -4.93 -12.83 7.72
C SER A 76 -3.55 -12.58 7.13
N ASP A 77 -3.50 -12.11 5.88
CA ASP A 77 -2.29 -12.17 5.08
C ASP A 77 -1.37 -10.97 5.36
N VAL A 78 -0.09 -11.17 5.08
CA VAL A 78 0.93 -10.13 5.16
C VAL A 78 1.55 -9.98 3.78
N PHE A 79 1.49 -8.78 3.23
CA PHE A 79 2.15 -8.44 1.98
C PHE A 79 3.57 -7.93 2.27
N LEU A 80 4.57 -8.51 1.61
CA LEU A 80 5.98 -8.13 1.74
C LEU A 80 6.52 -7.69 0.38
N ASP A 81 7.05 -6.47 0.32
CA ASP A 81 7.73 -5.92 -0.85
C ASP A 81 9.24 -5.76 -0.56
N ILE A 82 10.08 -6.47 -1.32
CA ILE A 82 11.53 -6.46 -1.21
C ILE A 82 12.11 -5.61 -2.34
N GLY A 83 12.76 -4.51 -2.00
CA GLY A 83 13.09 -3.46 -2.96
C GLY A 83 11.93 -2.48 -3.14
N ALA A 84 11.24 -2.16 -2.04
CA ALA A 84 10.01 -1.38 -2.03
C ALA A 84 10.17 0.05 -2.58
N GLY A 85 11.40 0.54 -2.74
CA GLY A 85 11.66 1.89 -3.22
C GLY A 85 11.03 2.94 -2.32
N ILE A 86 10.07 3.70 -2.88
CA ILE A 86 9.30 4.72 -2.14
C ILE A 86 7.95 4.20 -1.62
N GLY A 87 7.66 2.92 -1.77
CA GLY A 87 6.46 2.29 -1.20
C GLY A 87 5.17 2.47 -2.00
N ASN A 88 5.23 2.85 -3.28
CA ASN A 88 4.03 3.04 -4.11
C ASN A 88 3.20 1.75 -4.27
N VAL A 89 3.85 0.59 -4.42
CA VAL A 89 3.19 -0.72 -4.46
C VAL A 89 2.52 -1.02 -3.12
N LEU A 90 3.23 -0.85 -2.01
CA LEU A 90 2.70 -1.08 -0.66
C LEU A 90 1.50 -0.18 -0.34
N ALA A 91 1.58 1.10 -0.71
CA ALA A 91 0.50 2.06 -0.55
C ALA A 91 -0.74 1.60 -1.33
N GLN A 92 -0.57 1.16 -2.58
CA GLN A 92 -1.69 0.65 -3.35
C GLN A 92 -2.30 -0.60 -2.72
N VAL A 93 -1.48 -1.58 -2.34
CA VAL A 93 -1.96 -2.82 -1.70
C VAL A 93 -2.72 -2.49 -0.41
N ALA A 94 -2.20 -1.59 0.42
CA ALA A 94 -2.85 -1.16 1.65
C ALA A 94 -4.21 -0.45 1.39
N LEU A 95 -4.31 0.31 0.29
CA LEU A 95 -5.54 1.02 -0.07
C LEU A 95 -6.59 0.12 -0.73
N THR A 96 -6.17 -0.90 -1.51
CA THR A 96 -7.07 -1.68 -2.36
C THR A 96 -7.32 -3.11 -1.88
N THR A 97 -6.70 -3.53 -0.78
CA THR A 97 -6.83 -4.90 -0.26
C THR A 97 -7.07 -4.93 1.24
N THR A 98 -7.50 -6.09 1.76
CA THR A 98 -7.81 -6.26 3.18
C THR A 98 -6.65 -6.84 3.98
N VAL A 99 -5.45 -6.99 3.39
CA VAL A 99 -4.31 -7.63 4.05
C VAL A 99 -4.03 -7.01 5.41
N ARG A 100 -3.62 -7.84 6.38
CA ARG A 100 -3.40 -7.41 7.76
C ARG A 100 -2.30 -6.37 7.87
N ARG A 101 -1.23 -6.55 7.09
CA ARG A 101 -0.05 -5.69 7.09
C ARG A 101 0.60 -5.65 5.71
N CYS A 102 1.10 -4.47 5.36
CA CYS A 102 2.04 -4.25 4.28
C CYS A 102 3.41 -3.95 4.89
N ILE A 103 4.45 -4.67 4.46
CA ILE A 103 5.83 -4.49 4.94
C ILE A 103 6.73 -4.20 3.74
N GLY A 104 7.44 -3.07 3.80
CA GLY A 104 8.44 -2.70 2.81
C GLY A 104 9.85 -2.86 3.34
N VAL A 105 10.74 -3.40 2.51
CA VAL A 105 12.18 -3.44 2.76
C VAL A 105 12.90 -2.75 1.61
N GLU A 106 13.67 -1.72 1.91
CA GLU A 106 14.48 -0.98 0.94
C GLU A 106 15.87 -0.73 1.53
N VAL A 107 16.91 -0.89 0.70
CA VAL A 107 18.33 -0.77 1.11
C VAL A 107 18.89 0.61 0.83
N ARG A 108 18.27 1.36 -0.08
CA ARG A 108 18.62 2.74 -0.45
C ARG A 108 18.02 3.71 0.56
N ALA A 109 18.85 4.14 1.51
CA ALA A 109 18.46 5.04 2.59
C ALA A 109 17.81 6.35 2.08
N GLU A 110 18.21 6.84 0.91
CA GLU A 110 17.61 8.03 0.29
C GLU A 110 16.15 7.78 -0.15
N LEU A 111 15.81 6.57 -0.59
CA LEU A 111 14.44 6.19 -0.95
C LEU A 111 13.60 5.98 0.32
N CYS A 112 14.15 5.33 1.35
CA CYS A 112 13.48 5.23 2.65
C CYS A 112 13.15 6.62 3.24
N SER A 113 14.05 7.59 3.04
CA SER A 113 13.82 8.97 3.51
C SER A 113 12.77 9.71 2.69
N LEU A 114 12.57 9.35 1.42
CA LEU A 114 11.48 9.86 0.59
C LEU A 114 10.16 9.24 1.02
N ASP A 115 10.10 7.91 1.18
CA ASP A 115 8.93 7.17 1.66
C ASP A 115 8.35 7.77 2.95
N ILE A 116 9.18 7.95 3.98
CA ILE A 116 8.77 8.54 5.27
C ILE A 116 8.16 9.94 5.12
N ARG A 117 8.53 10.70 4.08
CA ARG A 117 7.97 12.04 3.82
C ARG A 117 6.63 12.00 3.11
N GLN A 118 6.37 10.96 2.31
CA GLN A 118 5.16 10.87 1.49
C GLN A 118 4.03 10.10 2.19
N ILE A 119 4.35 9.03 2.93
CA ILE A 119 3.34 8.09 3.47
C ILE A 119 2.92 8.41 4.93
N ARG A 120 3.61 9.32 5.64
CA ARG A 120 3.31 9.67 7.04
C ARG A 120 2.15 10.64 7.23
#